data_AF-A0A381VV88-F1
#
_entry.id   AF-A0A381VV88-F1
#
_cell.length_a   1.000
_cell.length_b   1.000
_cell.length_c   1.000
_cell.angle_alpha   90.00
_cell.angle_beta   90.00
_cell.angle_gamma   90.00
#
_symmetry.space_group_name_H-M   'P 1'
#
loop_
_entity.id
_entity.type
_entity.pdbx_description
1 polymer ?
#
loop_
_entity_poly.entity_id
_entity_poly.type
_entity_poly.pdbx_seq_one_letter_code
_entity_poly.pdbx_strand_id
1 'polypeptide(L)'
;VRNRPLFFISFLFLLSTFEANGQEHAKNVQEFSPLKKRVYSFTKLDFITSEGEFNESICTLLIPDLKEDSPPFVAIYYKRDNSQWFTESLYRKRLRFNFKDGVLKLDQSNFWDWFEIAEIKIVVIY
;
A
#
# COMPACT_ATOMS: atom_id res chain seq x y z
N VAL A 1 -18.67 -53.91 24.26
CA VAL A 1 -17.85 -52.68 24.37
C VAL A 1 -18.30 -51.93 25.61
N ARG A 2 -17.51 -51.95 26.69
CA ARG A 2 -17.93 -51.39 27.99
C ARG A 2 -17.72 -49.88 27.95
N ASN A 3 -18.81 -49.12 27.75
CA ASN A 3 -18.80 -47.65 27.80
C ASN A 3 -18.18 -47.20 29.12
N ARG A 4 -17.00 -46.57 29.05
CA ARG A 4 -16.34 -45.93 30.20
C ARG A 4 -16.50 -44.42 30.05
N PRO A 5 -17.68 -43.86 30.34
CA PRO A 5 -17.96 -42.43 30.13
C PRO A 5 -16.98 -41.56 30.91
N LEU A 6 -16.55 -42.01 32.09
CA LEU A 6 -15.56 -41.31 32.92
C LEU A 6 -14.18 -41.20 32.24
N PHE A 7 -13.80 -42.18 31.43
CA PHE A 7 -12.55 -42.14 30.69
C PHE A 7 -12.60 -41.10 29.56
N PHE A 8 -13.73 -41.03 28.85
CA PHE A 8 -13.94 -40.02 27.81
C PHE A 8 -14.06 -38.60 28.39
N ILE A 9 -14.72 -38.45 29.54
CA ILE A 9 -14.82 -37.16 30.25
C ILE A 9 -13.44 -36.71 30.74
N SER A 10 -12.63 -37.61 31.30
CA SER A 10 -11.26 -37.33 31.71
C SER A 10 -10.37 -36.94 30.52
N PHE A 11 -10.53 -37.61 29.38
CA PHE A 11 -9.79 -37.30 28.16
C PHE A 11 -10.17 -35.94 27.57
N LEU A 12 -11.47 -35.59 27.58
CA LEU A 12 -11.95 -34.27 27.17
C LEU A 12 -11.44 -33.15 28.09
N PHE A 13 -11.40 -33.40 29.40
CA PHE A 13 -10.82 -32.45 30.36
C PHE A 13 -9.31 -32.24 30.11
N LEU A 14 -8.57 -33.31 29.83
CA LEU A 14 -7.15 -33.24 29.46
C LEU A 14 -6.92 -32.45 28.18
N LEU A 15 -7.75 -32.65 27.16
CA LEU A 15 -7.69 -31.88 25.91
C LEU A 15 -8.07 -30.41 26.11
N SER A 16 -8.99 -30.10 27.02
CA SER A 16 -9.39 -28.71 27.31
C SER A 16 -8.33 -27.88 28.05
N THR A 17 -7.35 -28.53 28.69
CA THR A 17 -6.21 -27.84 29.33
C THR A 17 -5.06 -27.54 28.39
N PHE A 18 -5.07 -28.11 27.18
CA PHE A 18 -4.20 -27.62 26.11
C PHE A 18 -4.85 -26.37 25.54
N GLU A 19 -4.55 -25.23 26.16
CA GLU A 19 -4.73 -23.95 25.49
C GLU A 19 -4.06 -24.07 24.13
N ALA A 20 -4.87 -24.03 23.07
CA ALA A 20 -4.41 -23.92 21.71
C ALA A 20 -3.81 -22.51 21.55
N ASN A 21 -2.63 -22.31 22.13
CA ASN A 21 -1.75 -21.22 21.75
C ASN A 21 -1.36 -21.52 20.30
N GLY A 22 -2.20 -21.03 19.39
CA GLY A 22 -1.91 -21.00 17.97
C GLY A 22 -0.54 -20.39 17.79
N GLN A 23 0.24 -20.94 16.86
CA GLN A 23 1.59 -20.50 16.58
C GLN A 23 1.57 -19.00 16.24
N GLU A 24 1.92 -18.13 17.18
CA GLU A 24 2.06 -16.70 16.91
C GLU A 24 3.17 -16.52 15.89
N HIS A 25 2.81 -16.07 14.70
CA HIS A 25 3.75 -15.84 13.61
C HIS A 25 4.49 -14.50 13.80
N ALA A 26 5.16 -14.33 14.94
CA ALA A 26 5.88 -13.10 15.27
C ALA A 26 7.19 -12.95 14.49
N LYS A 27 7.74 -14.04 13.93
CA LYS A 27 9.09 -14.07 13.37
C LYS A 27 9.32 -13.12 12.18
N ASN A 28 8.25 -12.75 11.46
CA ASN A 28 8.33 -11.94 10.23
C ASN A 28 7.45 -10.67 10.29
N VAL A 29 6.94 -10.31 11.46
CA VAL A 29 6.15 -9.09 11.62
C VAL A 29 7.09 -7.99 12.12
N GLN A 30 7.20 -6.93 11.32
CA GLN A 30 7.92 -5.72 11.72
C GLN A 30 6.91 -4.58 11.78
N GLU A 31 6.74 -4.02 12.97
CA GLU A 31 5.92 -2.83 13.17
C GLU A 31 6.78 -1.59 12.99
N PHE A 32 6.25 -0.62 12.24
CA PHE A 32 6.90 0.67 12.03
C PHE A 32 6.05 1.75 12.68
N SER A 33 6.65 2.50 13.61
CA SER A 33 6.03 3.63 14.29
C SER A 33 7.13 4.62 14.73
N PRO A 34 6.94 5.94 14.58
CA PRO A 34 5.76 6.60 14.01
C PRO A 34 5.74 6.54 12.46
N LEU A 35 4.54 6.48 11.88
CA LEU A 35 4.35 6.60 10.43
C LEU A 35 4.16 8.06 10.04
N LYS A 36 4.77 8.45 8.92
CA LYS A 36 4.58 9.74 8.25
C LYS A 36 3.74 9.55 7.00
N LYS A 37 2.76 10.44 6.82
CA LYS A 37 1.97 10.52 5.59
C LYS A 37 2.34 11.77 4.81
N ARG A 38 2.70 11.61 3.54
CA ARG A 38 2.88 12.70 2.58
C ARG A 38 1.88 12.59 1.46
N VAL A 39 1.39 13.74 0.99
CA VAL A 39 0.46 13.82 -0.14
C VAL A 39 1.01 14.86 -1.11
N TYR A 40 1.37 14.41 -2.30
CA TYR A 40 1.75 15.25 -3.42
C TYR A 40 0.50 15.47 -4.27
N SER A 41 0.20 16.73 -4.60
CA SER A 41 -1.00 17.10 -5.34
C SER A 41 -0.59 17.80 -6.62
N PHE A 42 -1.08 17.30 -7.75
CA PHE A 42 -0.81 17.81 -9.08
C PHE A 42 -2.14 18.08 -9.78
N THR A 43 -2.23 19.21 -10.44
CA THR A 43 -3.33 19.61 -11.31
C THR A 43 -2.96 19.40 -12.76
N LYS A 44 -3.94 19.52 -13.66
CA LYS A 44 -3.74 19.39 -15.10
C LYS A 44 -2.63 20.26 -15.67
N LEU A 45 -2.36 21.42 -15.07
CA LEU A 45 -1.27 22.30 -15.49
C LEU A 45 0.12 21.77 -15.07
N ASP A 46 0.18 20.96 -14.01
CA ASP A 46 1.44 20.46 -13.46
C ASP A 46 1.95 19.24 -14.21
N PHE A 47 1.04 18.36 -14.65
CA PHE A 47 1.40 17.12 -15.34
C PHE A 47 1.33 17.19 -16.88
N ILE A 48 1.10 18.38 -17.44
CA ILE A 48 1.10 18.64 -18.90
C ILE A 48 2.18 19.67 -19.22
N THR A 49 3.02 19.38 -20.21
CA THR A 49 4.05 20.31 -20.71
C THR A 49 3.43 21.37 -21.61
N SER A 50 4.19 22.42 -21.94
CA SER A 50 3.76 23.43 -22.94
C SER A 50 3.48 22.84 -24.32
N GLU A 51 4.07 21.69 -24.63
CA GLU A 51 3.90 20.95 -25.89
C GLU A 51 2.68 20.02 -25.87
N GLY A 52 1.98 19.93 -24.72
CA GLY A 52 0.83 19.06 -24.54
C GLY A 52 1.22 17.60 -24.27
N GLU A 53 2.45 17.33 -23.85
CA GLU A 53 2.93 16.01 -23.47
C GLU A 53 2.86 15.79 -21.95
N PHE A 54 3.00 14.54 -21.50
CA PHE A 54 3.04 14.23 -20.08
C PHE A 54 4.33 14.75 -19.44
N ASN A 55 4.22 15.51 -18.37
CA ASN A 55 5.37 16.00 -17.62
C ASN A 55 5.94 14.92 -16.69
N GLU A 56 6.97 14.20 -17.15
CA GLU A 56 7.61 13.12 -16.40
C GLU A 56 8.26 13.55 -15.07
N SER A 57 8.44 14.86 -14.82
CA SER A 57 8.98 15.32 -13.53
C SER A 57 8.12 14.91 -12.34
N ILE A 58 6.81 14.74 -12.51
CA ILE A 58 5.90 14.30 -11.44
C ILE A 58 6.16 12.84 -11.01
N CYS A 59 6.86 12.06 -11.85
CA CYS A 59 7.22 10.68 -11.54
C CYS A 59 8.33 10.57 -10.51
N THR A 60 9.03 11.66 -10.17
CA THR A 60 10.14 11.63 -9.20
C THR A 60 9.77 12.44 -7.97
N LEU A 61 9.60 11.77 -6.83
CA LEU A 61 9.29 12.39 -5.55
C LEU A 61 10.51 12.35 -4.62
N LEU A 62 10.87 13.51 -4.07
CA LEU A 62 11.95 13.65 -3.10
C LEU A 62 11.39 13.52 -1.67
N ILE A 63 11.86 12.51 -0.95
CA ILE A 63 11.49 12.17 0.43
C ILE A 63 12.77 11.93 1.23
N PRO A 64 13.50 12.98 1.65
CA PRO A 64 14.85 12.83 2.21
C PRO A 64 14.96 11.95 3.46
N ASP A 65 13.86 11.77 4.17
CA ASP A 65 13.74 10.95 5.38
C ASP A 65 13.16 9.54 5.13
N LEU A 66 12.90 9.17 3.87
CA LEU A 66 12.54 7.81 3.49
C LEU A 66 13.79 6.93 3.52
N LYS A 67 13.76 5.92 4.39
CA LYS A 67 14.85 4.96 4.54
C LYS A 67 14.58 3.71 3.70
N GLU A 68 15.66 3.04 3.27
CA GLU A 68 15.55 1.83 2.44
C GLU A 68 15.07 0.59 3.21
N ASP A 69 15.24 0.58 4.53
CA ASP A 69 14.83 -0.51 5.43
C ASP A 69 13.31 -0.55 5.69
N SER A 70 12.59 0.52 5.34
CA SER A 70 11.13 0.60 5.48
C SER A 70 10.50 0.93 4.12
N PRO A 71 9.99 -0.10 3.39
CA PRO A 71 9.37 0.14 2.10
C PRO A 71 8.12 1.02 2.24
N PRO A 72 7.99 2.09 1.45
CA PRO A 72 6.84 2.97 1.55
C PRO A 72 5.58 2.28 1.00
N PHE A 73 4.44 2.56 1.63
CA PHE A 73 3.15 2.35 0.98
C PHE A 73 2.84 3.54 0.07
N VAL A 74 2.62 3.27 -1.21
CA VAL A 74 2.33 4.30 -2.22
C VAL A 74 0.96 4.03 -2.83
N ALA A 75 0.15 5.07 -2.94
CA ALA A 75 -1.14 5.04 -3.63
C ALA A 75 -1.31 6.28 -4.49
N ILE A 76 -1.79 6.10 -5.72
CA ILE A 76 -2.14 7.21 -6.59
C ILE A 76 -3.66 7.29 -6.70
N TYR A 77 -4.16 8.49 -6.48
CA TYR A 77 -5.56 8.88 -6.61
C TYR A 77 -5.68 9.83 -7.79
N TYR A 78 -6.74 9.66 -8.56
CA TYR A 78 -7.02 10.48 -9.72
C TYR A 78 -8.46 10.97 -9.64
N LYS A 79 -8.68 12.11 -10.28
CA LYS A 79 -10.01 12.69 -10.43
C LYS A 79 -10.12 13.26 -11.83
N ARG A 80 -11.19 12.91 -12.53
CA ARG A 80 -11.57 13.49 -13.82
C ARG A 80 -12.49 14.69 -13.59
N ASP A 81 -12.73 15.45 -14.64
CA ASP A 81 -13.68 16.57 -14.57
C ASP A 81 -15.07 16.06 -14.16
N ASN A 82 -15.66 16.71 -13.14
CA ASN A 82 -16.95 16.34 -12.55
C ASN A 82 -17.06 14.88 -12.03
N SER A 83 -15.94 14.21 -11.75
CA SER A 83 -15.95 12.86 -11.20
C SER A 83 -15.61 12.83 -9.71
N GLN A 84 -15.90 11.69 -9.07
CA GLN A 84 -15.36 11.37 -7.74
C GLN A 84 -13.86 11.05 -7.83
N TRP A 85 -13.21 10.96 -6.67
CA TRP A 85 -11.86 10.44 -6.57
C TRP A 85 -11.86 8.92 -6.77
N PHE A 86 -10.94 8.43 -7.58
CA PHE A 86 -10.74 7.01 -7.80
C PHE A 86 -9.27 6.66 -7.54
N THR A 87 -9.04 5.47 -7.02
CA THR A 87 -7.69 4.93 -6.86
C THR A 87 -7.41 4.03 -8.06
N GLU A 88 -6.16 3.94 -8.48
CA GLU A 88 -5.76 3.05 -9.58
C GLU A 88 -5.97 1.56 -9.30
N SER A 89 -6.50 1.16 -8.12
CA SER A 89 -6.84 -0.25 -7.88
C SER A 89 -7.95 -0.78 -8.78
N LEU A 90 -8.62 0.07 -9.57
CA LEU A 90 -9.79 -0.30 -10.34
C LEU A 90 -9.52 -0.90 -11.74
N TYR A 91 -8.30 -0.84 -12.30
CA TYR A 91 -8.05 -1.44 -13.63
C TYR A 91 -6.60 -1.99 -13.84
N ARG A 92 -6.33 -3.15 -13.24
CA ARG A 92 -5.44 -4.22 -13.78
C ARG A 92 -3.91 -4.01 -13.91
N LYS A 93 -3.28 -3.00 -13.30
CA LYS A 93 -1.82 -3.00 -13.14
C LYS A 93 -1.40 -2.67 -11.70
N ARG A 94 -0.43 -3.43 -11.21
CA ARG A 94 0.26 -3.13 -9.96
C ARG A 94 0.96 -1.78 -10.12
N LEU A 95 0.82 -0.88 -9.15
CA LEU A 95 1.58 0.36 -9.09
C LEU A 95 3.08 0.03 -9.19
N ARG A 96 3.78 0.64 -10.14
CA ARG A 96 5.21 0.40 -10.39
C ARG A 96 6.03 1.56 -9.87
N PHE A 97 6.86 1.29 -8.88
CA PHE A 97 7.79 2.27 -8.36
C PHE A 97 9.09 1.62 -7.90
N ASN A 98 10.13 2.42 -7.81
CA ASN A 98 11.34 2.11 -7.07
C ASN A 98 11.57 3.21 -6.02
N PHE A 99 12.31 2.88 -4.97
CA PHE A 99 12.75 3.85 -3.99
C PHE A 99 14.19 3.57 -3.63
N LYS A 100 15.00 4.62 -3.52
CA LYS A 100 16.41 4.54 -3.17
C LYS A 100 16.90 5.90 -2.66
N ASP A 101 17.71 5.93 -1.59
CA ASP A 101 18.37 7.15 -1.10
C ASP A 101 17.41 8.36 -0.93
N GLY A 102 16.20 8.14 -0.40
CA GLY A 102 15.20 9.20 -0.21
C GLY A 102 14.53 9.68 -1.51
N VAL A 103 14.66 8.95 -2.62
CA VAL A 103 13.99 9.24 -3.90
C VAL A 103 13.02 8.13 -4.23
N LEU A 104 11.76 8.48 -4.48
CA LEU A 104 10.72 7.58 -4.97
C LEU A 104 10.48 7.87 -6.45
N LYS A 105 10.77 6.90 -7.34
CA LYS A 105 10.46 7.05 -8.77
C LYS A 105 9.32 6.15 -9.19
N LEU A 106 8.34 6.73 -9.86
CA LEU A 106 7.17 6.08 -10.43
C LEU A 106 7.42 5.81 -11.90
N ASP A 107 6.97 4.65 -12.37
CA ASP A 107 6.95 4.35 -13.80
C ASP A 107 5.89 5.24 -14.49
N GLN A 108 6.23 5.81 -15.65
CA GLN A 108 5.32 6.62 -16.46
C GLN A 108 4.05 5.84 -16.85
N SER A 109 4.14 4.51 -16.97
CA SER A 109 2.99 3.65 -17.29
C SER A 109 1.89 3.63 -16.22
N ASN A 110 2.14 4.15 -15.01
CA ASN A 110 1.12 4.41 -13.99
C ASN A 110 0.25 5.65 -14.31
N PHE A 111 0.50 6.32 -15.43
CA PHE A 111 -0.21 7.54 -15.84
C PHE A 111 -0.79 7.41 -17.24
N TRP A 112 -1.01 6.20 -17.77
CA TRP A 112 -1.35 5.96 -19.17
C TRP A 112 -2.56 6.75 -19.72
N ASP A 113 -3.52 7.10 -18.86
CA ASP A 113 -4.76 7.84 -19.19
C ASP A 113 -4.72 9.29 -18.67
N TRP A 114 -3.53 9.87 -18.53
CA TRP A 114 -3.33 11.18 -17.89
C TRP A 114 -4.11 12.32 -18.57
N PHE A 115 -4.43 12.20 -19.86
CA PHE A 115 -5.13 13.24 -20.63
C PHE A 115 -6.59 13.44 -20.19
N GLU A 116 -7.25 12.39 -19.69
CA GLU A 116 -8.63 12.45 -19.15
C GLU A 116 -8.67 12.96 -17.70
N ILE A 117 -7.52 13.13 -17.06
CA ILE A 117 -7.40 13.44 -15.64
C ILE A 117 -7.34 14.96 -15.44
N ALA A 118 -7.95 15.42 -14.35
CA ALA A 118 -7.93 16.82 -13.92
C ALA A 118 -6.99 17.02 -12.72
N GLU A 119 -6.98 16.07 -11.78
CA GLU A 119 -6.15 16.10 -10.58
C GLU A 119 -5.54 14.73 -10.29
N ILE A 120 -4.28 14.72 -9.84
CA ILE A 120 -3.54 13.55 -9.39
C ILE A 120 -3.08 13.81 -7.95
N LYS A 121 -3.28 12.83 -7.06
CA LYS A 121 -2.70 12.84 -5.71
C LYS A 121 -1.91 11.58 -5.46
N ILE A 122 -0.64 11.74 -5.10
CA ILE A 122 0.26 10.65 -4.77
C ILE A 122 0.44 10.64 -3.26
N VAL A 123 -0.07 9.60 -2.61
CA VAL A 123 0.01 9.40 -1.17
C VAL A 123 1.14 8.44 -0.87
N VAL A 124 2.04 8.84 0.02
CA VAL A 124 3.15 8.02 0.51
C VAL A 124 3.03 7.90 2.02
N ILE A 125 3.03 6.68 2.54
CA ILE A 125 3.11 6.38 3.98
C ILE A 125 4.40 5.60 4.22
N TYR A 126 5.23 6.07 5.15
CA TYR A 126 6.55 5.51 5.47
C TYR A 126 6.97 5.85 6.90
#